data_AF-A0A8K0SB22-F1
#
_entry.id   AF-A0A8K0SB22-F1
#
_cell.length_a   1.000
_cell.length_b   1.000
_cell.length_c   1.000
_cell.angle_alpha   90.00
_cell.angle_beta   90.00
_cell.angle_gamma   90.00
#
_symmetry.space_group_name_H-M   'P 1'
#
loop_
_entity.id
_entity.type
_entity.pdbx_description
1 polymer ?
#
loop_
_entity_poly.entity_id
_entity_poly.type
_entity_poly.pdbx_seq_one_letter_code
_entity_poly.pdbx_strand_id
1 'polypeptide(L)'
;MSDFQASTIPKFNPPGFPSQDDNLNDEQKSAWSDTISSWMTGEINGSFSADEPLTVLCGNKEVNRTPLTQFFNGTVTPFNTSQKGKLISWIAFPKLVKVRTSSDIERWREADATRNNQDEYCEWTVQKDSDNNIVSVTFTSEGPEYWEFLSQNDPDKMLALFKKYNPDFASLMNKEDFFDKRGQYNPYNKWNGVLRNSGGLTTVTPGCIMHLAQPNNTLSAEIDIAAQGTVLRKDKQGKAITDPTVLCNCSRYGVATRNSDPTIGDQINSLARNGMAVSVADPVGVYMVDFSPDSFQLDVDGTGNNLVDPPKDTFTWVRGDVSKHQGLRLHVEIPKGTMGTGDNAGRQLTVSDMIDTNNSQYVKYGAQFADYIHVGLSGVVMENVPISDALPCPCAGVKAEAAAATEFSAASARVGSKVFASMALADGSSNQIHFRTRTHQ
;
A
#
# COMPACT_ATOMS: atom_id res chain seq x y z
N MET A 1 -24.44 -14.03 -27.47
CA MET A 1 -24.42 -13.50 -26.08
C MET A 1 -23.65 -14.54 -25.29
N SER A 2 -22.53 -14.19 -24.67
CA SER A 2 -21.78 -15.17 -23.88
C SER A 2 -22.61 -15.54 -22.65
N ASP A 3 -22.87 -16.83 -22.44
CA ASP A 3 -23.48 -17.38 -21.24
C ASP A 3 -22.54 -17.19 -20.04
N PHE A 4 -22.47 -15.97 -19.53
CA PHE A 4 -21.76 -15.71 -18.29
C PHE A 4 -22.64 -16.14 -17.10
N GLN A 5 -22.14 -17.06 -16.28
CA GLN A 5 -22.82 -17.51 -15.06
C GLN A 5 -22.21 -16.82 -13.84
N ALA A 6 -22.99 -15.96 -13.18
CA ALA A 6 -22.61 -15.29 -11.94
C ALA A 6 -22.15 -16.32 -10.89
N SER A 7 -20.98 -16.09 -10.30
CA SER A 7 -20.39 -16.93 -9.25
C SER A 7 -19.65 -16.06 -8.24
N THR A 8 -19.41 -16.59 -7.05
CA THR A 8 -18.53 -15.96 -6.06
C THR A 8 -17.09 -16.40 -6.30
N ILE A 9 -16.12 -15.60 -5.85
CA ILE A 9 -14.77 -16.12 -5.65
C ILE A 9 -14.74 -16.98 -4.37
N PRO A 10 -13.98 -18.09 -4.34
CA PRO A 10 -13.97 -18.97 -3.18
C PRO A 10 -13.29 -18.34 -1.95
N LYS A 11 -12.29 -17.49 -2.17
CA LYS A 11 -11.51 -16.78 -1.15
C LYS A 11 -10.78 -15.60 -1.78
N PHE A 12 -10.43 -14.60 -0.96
CA PHE A 12 -9.40 -13.64 -1.34
C PHE A 12 -8.02 -14.26 -1.16
N ASN A 13 -7.17 -14.11 -2.17
CA ASN A 13 -5.79 -14.56 -2.19
C ASN A 13 -4.86 -13.53 -1.53
N PRO A 14 -3.67 -13.96 -1.05
CA PRO A 14 -2.65 -13.05 -0.56
C PRO A 14 -2.12 -12.12 -1.68
N PRO A 15 -1.56 -10.95 -1.34
CA PRO A 15 -1.09 -9.98 -2.31
C PRO A 15 -0.13 -10.58 -3.34
N GLY A 16 -0.37 -10.26 -4.62
CA GLY A 16 0.47 -10.69 -5.74
C GLY A 16 0.24 -12.12 -6.23
N PHE A 17 -0.61 -12.93 -5.58
CA PHE A 17 -0.94 -14.26 -6.09
C PHE A 17 -1.60 -14.20 -7.49
N PRO A 18 -1.37 -15.19 -8.39
CA PRO A 18 -0.44 -16.31 -8.26
C PRO A 18 1.01 -15.96 -8.62
N SER A 19 1.28 -14.74 -9.08
CA SER A 19 2.62 -14.28 -9.50
C SER A 19 3.62 -14.27 -8.33
N GLN A 20 3.13 -14.01 -7.12
CA GLN A 20 3.82 -14.16 -5.85
C GLN A 20 3.07 -15.18 -5.00
N ASP A 21 3.63 -16.38 -4.84
CA ASP A 21 3.10 -17.40 -3.93
C ASP A 21 4.11 -17.68 -2.80
N ASP A 22 3.79 -17.18 -1.61
CA ASP A 22 4.57 -17.42 -0.39
C ASP A 22 4.20 -18.78 0.27
N ASN A 23 3.48 -19.64 -0.46
CA ASN A 23 3.12 -21.02 -0.12
C ASN A 23 2.31 -21.11 1.18
N LEU A 24 1.31 -20.24 1.35
CA LEU A 24 0.37 -20.33 2.45
C LEU A 24 -0.43 -21.65 2.37
N ASN A 25 -0.60 -22.32 3.50
CA ASN A 25 -1.49 -23.48 3.58
C ASN A 25 -2.96 -23.05 3.48
N ASP A 26 -3.89 -23.99 3.38
CA ASP A 26 -5.31 -23.65 3.18
C ASP A 26 -5.95 -22.92 4.36
N GLU A 27 -5.53 -23.23 5.59
CA GLU A 27 -5.99 -22.54 6.81
C GLU A 27 -5.54 -21.08 6.80
N GLN A 28 -4.27 -20.82 6.49
CA GLN A 28 -3.70 -19.48 6.34
C GLN A 28 -4.37 -18.70 5.21
N LYS A 29 -4.61 -19.34 4.05
CA LYS A 29 -5.35 -18.70 2.95
C LYS A 29 -6.78 -18.33 3.36
N SER A 30 -7.43 -19.17 4.16
CA SER A 30 -8.77 -18.91 4.67
C SER A 30 -8.76 -17.75 5.67
N ALA A 31 -7.82 -17.75 6.62
CA ALA A 31 -7.68 -16.67 7.60
C ALA A 31 -7.36 -15.29 6.96
N TRP A 32 -6.51 -15.27 5.91
CA TRP A 32 -6.29 -14.06 5.12
C TRP A 32 -7.57 -13.60 4.43
N SER A 33 -8.28 -14.53 3.79
CA SER A 33 -9.56 -14.24 3.13
C SER A 33 -10.60 -13.69 4.10
N ASP A 34 -10.70 -14.26 5.30
CA ASP A 34 -11.62 -13.81 6.35
C ASP A 34 -11.30 -12.39 6.79
N THR A 35 -10.02 -12.03 6.86
CA THR A 35 -9.58 -10.66 7.16
C THR A 35 -10.11 -9.68 6.12
N ILE A 36 -9.81 -9.92 4.84
CA ILE A 36 -10.27 -9.06 3.74
C ILE A 36 -11.80 -9.00 3.66
N SER A 37 -12.44 -10.17 3.78
CA SER A 37 -13.90 -10.30 3.76
C SER A 37 -14.56 -9.53 4.90
N SER A 38 -13.95 -9.51 6.09
CA SER A 38 -14.45 -8.75 7.25
C SER A 38 -14.39 -7.24 7.02
N TRP A 39 -13.32 -6.73 6.38
CA TRP A 39 -13.20 -5.31 6.05
C TRP A 39 -14.23 -4.89 5.01
N MET A 40 -14.36 -5.66 3.93
CA MET A 40 -15.38 -5.37 2.92
C MET A 40 -16.80 -5.41 3.51
N THR A 41 -17.10 -6.42 4.32
CA THR A 41 -18.41 -6.57 4.95
C THR A 41 -18.69 -5.45 5.96
N GLY A 42 -17.68 -5.04 6.72
CA GLY A 42 -17.76 -3.89 7.62
C GLY A 42 -18.15 -2.61 6.89
N GLU A 43 -17.48 -2.32 5.77
CA GLU A 43 -17.79 -1.18 4.90
C GLU A 43 -19.21 -1.26 4.33
N ILE A 44 -19.61 -2.44 3.80
CA ILE A 44 -20.96 -2.66 3.26
C ILE A 44 -22.02 -2.39 4.31
N ASN A 45 -21.80 -2.81 5.55
CA ASN A 45 -22.76 -2.64 6.63
C ASN A 45 -22.71 -1.26 7.28
N GLY A 46 -21.63 -0.49 7.07
CA GLY A 46 -21.34 0.70 7.87
C GLY A 46 -21.01 0.38 9.35
N SER A 47 -20.64 -0.87 9.66
CA SER A 47 -20.36 -1.35 11.01
C SER A 47 -19.65 -2.70 11.01
N PHE A 48 -18.72 -2.93 11.93
CA PHE A 48 -18.11 -4.26 12.13
C PHE A 48 -18.98 -5.17 13.00
N SER A 49 -19.79 -4.58 13.87
CA SER A 49 -20.80 -5.27 14.68
C SER A 49 -21.91 -4.29 15.06
N ALA A 50 -23.00 -4.78 15.68
CA ALA A 50 -24.11 -3.94 16.13
C ALA A 50 -23.68 -2.80 17.07
N ASP A 51 -22.60 -3.02 17.86
CA ASP A 51 -22.09 -2.07 18.86
C ASP A 51 -20.81 -1.34 18.40
N GLU A 52 -20.31 -1.63 17.20
CA GLU A 52 -19.10 -1.02 16.62
C GLU A 52 -19.41 -0.43 15.23
N PRO A 53 -20.15 0.70 15.16
CA PRO A 53 -20.43 1.39 13.90
C PRO A 53 -19.15 2.01 13.32
N LEU A 54 -19.07 2.03 11.99
CA LEU A 54 -18.08 2.84 11.30
C LEU A 54 -18.51 4.29 11.38
N THR A 55 -17.60 5.18 11.78
CA THR A 55 -17.88 6.60 11.92
C THR A 55 -16.89 7.44 11.15
N VAL A 56 -17.33 8.63 10.76
CA VAL A 56 -16.47 9.71 10.28
C VAL A 56 -16.46 10.84 11.30
N LEU A 57 -15.27 11.36 11.57
CA LEU A 57 -15.10 12.52 12.44
C LEU A 57 -15.40 13.81 11.67
N CYS A 58 -16.39 14.57 12.14
CA CYS A 58 -16.80 15.87 11.64
C CYS A 58 -16.55 16.94 12.71
N GLY A 59 -15.30 17.38 12.87
CA GLY A 59 -14.88 18.22 14.00
C GLY A 59 -14.89 17.39 15.28
N ASN A 60 -15.64 17.80 16.30
CA ASN A 60 -15.75 17.05 17.57
C ASN A 60 -16.91 16.04 17.57
N LYS A 61 -17.53 15.76 16.43
CA LYS A 61 -18.70 14.89 16.31
C LYS A 61 -18.40 13.70 15.42
N GLU A 62 -18.70 12.51 15.91
CA GLU A 62 -18.74 11.31 15.08
C GLU A 62 -20.09 11.19 14.37
N VAL A 63 -20.04 10.83 13.09
CA VAL A 63 -21.22 10.58 12.26
C VAL A 63 -21.11 9.17 11.71
N ASN A 64 -22.13 8.35 11.97
CA ASN A 64 -22.15 6.96 11.49
C ASN A 64 -22.20 6.93 9.97
N ARG A 65 -21.44 5.99 9.39
CA ARG A 65 -21.59 5.59 8.00
C ARG A 65 -22.90 4.81 7.83
N THR A 66 -23.42 4.85 6.61
CA THR A 66 -24.65 4.15 6.24
C THR A 66 -24.30 2.92 5.42
N PRO A 67 -25.14 1.87 5.45
CA PRO A 67 -24.95 0.71 4.60
C PRO A 67 -24.81 1.08 3.11
N LEU A 68 -23.97 0.33 2.40
CA LEU A 68 -23.65 0.55 0.99
C LEU A 68 -24.37 -0.49 0.13
N THR A 69 -25.03 -0.04 -0.93
CA THR A 69 -25.74 -0.89 -1.89
C THR A 69 -24.99 -1.08 -3.21
N GLN A 70 -23.97 -0.27 -3.46
CA GLN A 70 -23.15 -0.30 -4.67
C GLN A 70 -21.68 -0.67 -4.41
N PHE A 71 -21.38 -1.17 -3.20
CA PHE A 71 -20.12 -1.86 -2.90
C PHE A 71 -20.44 -3.32 -2.54
N PHE A 72 -19.63 -4.28 -2.95
CA PHE A 72 -19.91 -5.71 -2.68
C PHE A 72 -18.67 -6.50 -2.28
N ASN A 73 -18.89 -7.64 -1.64
CA ASN A 73 -17.87 -8.61 -1.25
C ASN A 73 -17.93 -9.80 -2.23
N GLY A 74 -16.88 -9.99 -3.02
CA GLY A 74 -16.84 -11.02 -4.06
C GLY A 74 -16.93 -12.47 -3.55
N THR A 75 -16.65 -12.72 -2.25
CA THR A 75 -16.80 -14.06 -1.66
C THR A 75 -18.25 -14.39 -1.29
N VAL A 76 -19.11 -13.37 -1.19
CA VAL A 76 -20.51 -13.49 -0.78
C VAL A 76 -21.46 -13.21 -1.95
N THR A 77 -21.15 -12.20 -2.76
CA THR A 77 -22.04 -11.72 -3.83
C THR A 77 -21.59 -12.26 -5.19
N PRO A 78 -22.44 -13.04 -5.90
CA PRO A 78 -22.09 -13.56 -7.21
C PRO A 78 -21.91 -12.46 -8.27
N PHE A 79 -20.83 -12.52 -9.04
CA PHE A 79 -20.50 -11.56 -10.10
C PHE A 79 -19.73 -12.24 -11.23
N ASN A 80 -19.31 -11.48 -12.24
CA ASN A 80 -18.40 -11.97 -13.28
C ASN A 80 -16.96 -12.12 -12.80
N THR A 81 -16.65 -13.29 -12.25
CA THR A 81 -15.31 -13.68 -11.79
C THR A 81 -14.29 -13.83 -12.92
N SER A 82 -14.74 -13.97 -14.17
CA SER A 82 -13.86 -14.00 -15.35
C SER A 82 -13.57 -12.62 -15.95
N GLN A 83 -14.19 -11.56 -15.43
CA GLN A 83 -13.98 -10.22 -15.94
C GLN A 83 -12.54 -9.77 -15.68
N LYS A 84 -11.99 -9.00 -16.62
CA LYS A 84 -10.74 -8.30 -16.35
C LYS A 84 -11.02 -7.18 -15.37
N GLY A 85 -10.17 -7.07 -14.34
CA GLY A 85 -10.19 -5.92 -13.45
C GLY A 85 -10.02 -4.61 -14.22
N LYS A 86 -10.73 -3.58 -13.80
CA LYS A 86 -10.57 -2.21 -14.28
C LYS A 86 -9.46 -1.56 -13.45
N LEU A 87 -8.32 -1.29 -14.09
CA LEU A 87 -7.17 -0.67 -13.44
C LEU A 87 -7.48 0.80 -13.13
N ILE A 88 -7.25 1.19 -11.88
CA ILE A 88 -7.22 2.56 -11.40
C ILE A 88 -5.77 2.83 -10.98
N SER A 89 -5.06 3.67 -11.75
CA SER A 89 -3.64 3.95 -11.53
C SER A 89 -3.33 5.43 -11.40
N TRP A 90 -2.24 5.73 -10.70
CA TRP A 90 -1.70 7.07 -10.49
C TRP A 90 -0.18 7.01 -10.34
N ILE A 91 0.48 8.17 -10.37
CA ILE A 91 1.94 8.25 -10.25
C ILE A 91 2.39 8.03 -8.79
N ALA A 92 3.46 7.27 -8.61
CA ALA A 92 4.04 6.96 -7.29
C ALA A 92 4.72 8.17 -6.63
N PHE A 93 5.15 9.18 -7.39
CA PHE A 93 5.77 10.36 -6.80
C PHE A 93 4.76 11.15 -5.93
N PRO A 94 5.09 11.44 -4.65
CA PRO A 94 4.24 12.15 -3.70
C PRO A 94 3.76 13.52 -4.17
N LYS A 95 2.44 13.68 -4.41
CA LYS A 95 1.88 14.97 -4.82
C LYS A 95 2.07 16.04 -3.76
N LEU A 96 1.95 15.70 -2.47
CA LEU A 96 2.14 16.65 -1.38
C LEU A 96 3.54 17.27 -1.38
N VAL A 97 4.57 16.49 -1.71
CA VAL A 97 5.94 16.99 -1.86
C VAL A 97 6.04 17.85 -3.12
N LYS A 98 5.49 17.38 -4.25
CA LYS A 98 5.53 18.10 -5.53
C LYS A 98 4.94 19.50 -5.45
N VAL A 99 3.82 19.69 -4.75
CA VAL A 99 3.11 20.98 -4.71
C VAL A 99 3.72 21.99 -3.73
N ARG A 100 4.52 21.55 -2.76
CA ARG A 100 5.09 22.43 -1.72
C ARG A 100 6.57 22.80 -1.95
N THR A 101 7.16 22.29 -3.04
CA THR A 101 8.54 22.52 -3.44
C THR A 101 8.59 23.30 -4.75
N SER A 102 9.74 23.91 -5.07
CA SER A 102 9.84 24.84 -6.21
C SER A 102 10.67 24.31 -7.38
N SER A 103 11.31 23.14 -7.24
CA SER A 103 12.14 22.52 -8.28
C SER A 103 12.20 21.00 -8.15
N ASP A 104 12.64 20.33 -9.22
CA ASP A 104 12.84 18.87 -9.23
C ASP A 104 13.87 18.40 -8.20
N ILE A 105 14.99 19.10 -8.07
CA ILE A 105 16.03 18.77 -7.09
C ILE A 105 15.48 18.88 -5.66
N GLU A 106 14.70 19.92 -5.36
CA GLU A 106 14.10 20.10 -4.04
C GLU A 106 13.09 19.00 -3.72
N ARG A 107 12.18 18.68 -4.65
CA ARG A 107 11.15 17.66 -4.44
C ARG A 107 11.74 16.26 -4.29
N TRP A 108 12.76 15.91 -5.07
CA TRP A 108 13.42 14.62 -4.96
C TRP A 108 14.16 14.48 -3.64
N ARG A 109 14.93 15.51 -3.25
CA ARG A 109 15.61 15.54 -1.96
C ARG A 109 14.63 15.40 -0.80
N GLU A 110 13.49 16.09 -0.87
CA GLU A 110 12.48 16.05 0.18
C GLU A 110 11.75 14.71 0.26
N ALA A 111 11.41 14.10 -0.88
CA ALA A 111 10.78 12.78 -0.92
C ALA A 111 11.72 11.66 -0.40
N ASP A 112 13.02 11.76 -0.66
CA ASP A 112 14.03 10.83 -0.15
C ASP A 112 14.31 11.00 1.36
N ALA A 113 14.09 12.18 1.92
CA ALA A 113 14.54 12.51 3.28
C ALA A 113 13.85 11.67 4.37
N THR A 114 12.61 11.24 4.15
CA THR A 114 11.84 10.46 5.13
C THR A 114 10.70 9.71 4.47
N ARG A 115 10.42 8.49 4.96
CA ARG A 115 9.24 7.72 4.58
C ARG A 115 7.90 8.41 4.90
N ASN A 116 7.89 9.42 5.79
CA ASN A 116 6.68 10.25 6.01
C ASN A 116 6.21 10.94 4.71
N ASN A 117 7.16 11.29 3.84
CA ASN A 117 6.89 12.01 2.60
C ASN A 117 6.50 11.09 1.45
N GLN A 118 6.57 9.77 1.63
CA GLN A 118 6.33 8.76 0.60
C GLN A 118 4.90 8.22 0.73
N ASP A 119 3.91 9.09 0.56
CA ASP A 119 2.50 8.86 0.91
C ASP A 119 1.63 8.40 -0.27
N GLU A 120 2.18 7.75 -1.30
CA GLU A 120 1.42 7.33 -2.49
C GLU A 120 1.53 5.81 -2.74
N TYR A 121 1.37 5.00 -1.69
CA TYR A 121 1.40 3.52 -1.76
C TYR A 121 2.63 2.93 -2.47
N CYS A 122 3.71 3.70 -2.49
CA CYS A 122 5.03 3.34 -2.98
C CYS A 122 6.05 4.00 -2.05
N GLU A 123 6.78 3.19 -1.31
CA GLU A 123 7.82 3.67 -0.40
C GLU A 123 9.15 3.05 -0.79
N TRP A 124 10.24 3.77 -0.53
CA TRP A 124 11.57 3.35 -0.90
C TRP A 124 12.64 3.74 0.11
N THR A 125 13.76 3.04 0.03
CA THR A 125 14.98 3.39 0.74
C THR A 125 16.15 3.43 -0.23
N VAL A 126 17.10 4.31 0.05
CA VAL A 126 18.29 4.55 -0.77
C VAL A 126 19.51 4.13 0.03
N GLN A 127 20.22 3.10 -0.44
CA GLN A 127 21.49 2.69 0.14
C GLN A 127 22.64 3.43 -0.55
N LYS A 128 23.52 4.02 0.27
CA LYS A 128 24.67 4.77 -0.21
C LYS A 128 25.97 4.19 0.31
N ASP A 129 27.04 4.36 -0.47
CA ASP A 129 28.40 4.03 -0.04
C ASP A 129 29.01 5.13 0.84
N SER A 130 30.29 4.97 1.20
CA SER A 130 31.04 5.95 2.00
C SER A 130 31.28 7.27 1.29
N ASP A 131 31.22 7.28 -0.04
CA ASP A 131 31.40 8.47 -0.88
C ASP A 131 30.05 9.14 -1.20
N ASN A 132 28.97 8.65 -0.58
CA ASN A 132 27.60 9.13 -0.72
C ASN A 132 27.00 8.91 -2.14
N ASN A 133 27.57 8.00 -2.92
CA ASN A 133 26.97 7.51 -4.16
C ASN A 133 25.84 6.54 -3.83
N ILE A 134 24.78 6.53 -4.64
CA ILE A 134 23.69 5.57 -4.51
C ILE A 134 24.15 4.23 -5.07
N VAL A 135 24.23 3.23 -4.19
CA VAL A 135 24.55 1.85 -4.56
C VAL A 135 23.28 1.13 -4.98
N SER A 136 22.19 1.31 -4.23
CA SER A 136 20.90 0.72 -4.57
C SER A 136 19.71 1.55 -4.12
N VAL A 137 18.58 1.35 -4.78
CA VAL A 137 17.27 1.87 -4.38
C VAL A 137 16.28 0.70 -4.36
N THR A 138 15.58 0.52 -3.25
CA THR A 138 14.56 -0.54 -3.12
C THR A 138 13.21 0.10 -2.87
N PHE A 139 12.22 -0.20 -3.72
CA PHE A 139 10.82 0.23 -3.63
C PHE A 139 9.94 -0.92 -3.16
N THR A 140 8.86 -0.61 -2.43
CA THR A 140 7.80 -1.56 -2.09
C THR A 140 6.42 -0.91 -2.21
N SER A 141 5.42 -1.72 -2.55
CA SER A 141 3.98 -1.42 -2.46
C SER A 141 3.24 -2.38 -1.52
N GLU A 142 3.97 -3.24 -0.80
CA GLU A 142 3.37 -4.23 0.10
C GLU A 142 2.79 -3.57 1.35
N GLY A 143 1.50 -3.72 1.61
CA GLY A 143 0.86 -3.21 2.83
C GLY A 143 1.39 -3.91 4.09
N PRO A 144 1.48 -3.21 5.24
CA PRO A 144 1.92 -3.80 6.51
C PRO A 144 1.03 -4.95 6.99
N GLU A 145 -0.25 -4.99 6.60
CA GLU A 145 -1.21 -5.97 7.09
C GLU A 145 -0.88 -7.40 6.68
N TYR A 146 -0.27 -7.62 5.51
CA TYR A 146 0.16 -8.96 5.12
C TYR A 146 1.32 -9.46 6.01
N TRP A 147 2.23 -8.56 6.39
CA TRP A 147 3.37 -8.88 7.24
C TRP A 147 2.94 -9.08 8.69
N GLU A 148 1.98 -8.29 9.17
CA GLU A 148 1.32 -8.53 10.44
C GLU A 148 0.58 -9.89 10.44
N PHE A 149 -0.17 -10.21 9.38
CA PHE A 149 -0.81 -11.51 9.22
C PHE A 149 0.19 -12.66 9.31
N LEU A 150 1.31 -12.58 8.58
CA LEU A 150 2.37 -13.59 8.64
C LEU A 150 2.98 -13.68 10.04
N SER A 151 3.22 -12.55 10.71
CA SER A 151 3.78 -12.56 12.07
C SER A 151 2.90 -13.29 13.09
N GLN A 152 1.57 -13.25 12.92
CA GLN A 152 0.60 -13.85 13.82
C GLN A 152 0.37 -15.33 13.51
N ASN A 153 0.44 -15.72 12.24
CA ASN A 153 0.08 -17.07 11.77
C ASN A 153 1.30 -17.95 11.46
N ASP A 154 2.44 -17.37 11.10
CA ASP A 154 3.67 -18.06 10.75
C ASP A 154 4.90 -17.12 10.85
N PRO A 155 5.33 -16.78 12.08
CA PRO A 155 6.42 -15.82 12.28
C PRO A 155 7.78 -16.33 11.79
N ASP A 156 7.95 -17.65 11.62
CA ASP A 156 9.17 -18.22 11.03
C ASP A 156 9.19 -18.00 9.51
N LYS A 157 8.04 -18.16 8.83
CA LYS A 157 7.90 -17.77 7.42
C LYS A 157 8.13 -16.28 7.20
N MET A 158 7.55 -15.42 8.04
CA MET A 158 7.81 -13.98 8.00
C MET A 158 9.31 -13.69 8.05
N LEU A 159 10.02 -14.25 9.05
CA LEU A 159 11.47 -14.07 9.19
C LEU A 159 12.23 -14.61 7.98
N ALA A 160 11.85 -15.77 7.46
CA ALA A 160 12.47 -16.37 6.27
C ALA A 160 12.30 -15.47 5.03
N LEU A 161 11.15 -14.85 4.84
CA LEU A 161 10.91 -13.90 3.75
C LEU A 161 11.75 -12.63 3.92
N PHE A 162 11.79 -12.03 5.12
CA PHE A 162 12.65 -10.88 5.40
C PHE A 162 14.13 -11.17 5.07
N LYS A 163 14.63 -12.36 5.46
CA LYS A 163 15.99 -12.80 5.15
C LYS A 163 16.22 -13.03 3.66
N LYS A 164 15.27 -13.71 2.99
CA LYS A 164 15.35 -14.01 1.55
C LYS A 164 15.48 -12.73 0.72
N TYR A 165 14.72 -11.70 1.08
CA TYR A 165 14.63 -10.47 0.30
C TYR A 165 15.60 -9.37 0.77
N ASN A 166 16.34 -9.60 1.86
CA ASN A 166 17.42 -8.72 2.33
C ASN A 166 18.68 -9.56 2.66
N PRO A 167 19.27 -10.23 1.65
CA PRO A 167 20.33 -11.21 1.88
C PRO A 167 21.56 -10.62 2.57
N ASP A 168 21.91 -9.36 2.27
CA ASP A 168 23.07 -8.67 2.86
C ASP A 168 22.94 -8.45 4.38
N PHE A 169 21.71 -8.51 4.91
CA PHE A 169 21.39 -8.30 6.32
C PHE A 169 20.87 -9.57 7.00
N ALA A 170 20.69 -10.66 6.26
CA ALA A 170 19.98 -11.86 6.71
C ALA A 170 20.62 -12.52 7.94
N SER A 171 21.95 -12.48 8.06
CA SER A 171 22.69 -13.05 9.19
C SER A 171 22.51 -12.26 10.50
N LEU A 172 22.07 -11.01 10.42
CA LEU A 172 21.87 -10.11 11.56
C LEU A 172 20.42 -10.14 12.08
N MET A 173 19.48 -10.65 11.30
CA MET A 173 18.06 -10.67 11.64
C MET A 173 17.73 -11.79 12.63
N ASN A 174 17.24 -11.40 13.80
CA ASN A 174 16.69 -12.31 14.80
C ASN A 174 15.18 -12.11 14.91
N LYS A 175 14.46 -13.16 15.32
CA LYS A 175 12.99 -13.16 15.39
C LYS A 175 12.48 -12.06 16.31
N GLU A 176 13.15 -11.86 17.43
CA GLU A 176 12.81 -10.91 18.49
C GLU A 176 12.89 -9.45 18.03
N ASP A 177 13.67 -9.15 16.99
CA ASP A 177 13.79 -7.78 16.45
C ASP A 177 12.48 -7.26 15.82
N PHE A 178 11.56 -8.17 15.46
CA PHE A 178 10.32 -7.85 14.77
C PHE A 178 9.13 -7.59 15.69
N PHE A 179 9.28 -7.85 16.99
CA PHE A 179 8.18 -7.78 17.95
C PHE A 179 8.42 -6.70 19.02
N ASP A 180 7.35 -6.04 19.44
CA ASP A 180 7.39 -5.09 20.53
C ASP A 180 7.43 -5.78 21.91
N LYS A 181 7.44 -4.99 22.98
CA LYS A 181 7.47 -5.52 24.36
C LYS A 181 6.23 -6.32 24.75
N ARG A 182 5.15 -6.26 23.96
CA ARG A 182 3.90 -7.00 24.14
C ARG A 182 3.85 -8.25 23.27
N GLY A 183 4.90 -8.52 22.48
CA GLY A 183 4.93 -9.63 21.53
C GLY A 183 4.11 -9.37 20.27
N GLN A 184 3.70 -8.13 20.00
CA GLN A 184 3.00 -7.75 18.78
C GLN A 184 4.01 -7.37 17.70
N TYR A 185 3.70 -7.66 16.44
CA TYR A 185 4.55 -7.24 15.34
C TYR A 185 4.73 -5.72 15.34
N ASN A 186 5.98 -5.30 15.20
CA ASN A 186 6.33 -3.90 15.09
C ASN A 186 6.59 -3.58 13.61
N PRO A 187 5.66 -2.94 12.87
CA PRO A 187 5.89 -2.54 11.48
C PRO A 187 6.98 -1.47 11.33
N TYR A 188 7.33 -0.79 12.44
CA TYR A 188 8.38 0.22 12.54
C TYR A 188 9.66 -0.35 13.16
N ASN A 189 10.20 -1.40 12.54
CA ASN A 189 11.41 -2.07 12.97
C ASN A 189 12.58 -1.80 12.01
N LYS A 190 13.81 -1.92 12.53
CA LYS A 190 15.05 -1.65 11.78
C LYS A 190 15.23 -2.52 10.54
N TRP A 191 14.56 -3.68 10.47
CA TRP A 191 14.61 -4.62 9.35
C TRP A 191 13.53 -4.36 8.30
N ASN A 192 12.54 -3.50 8.57
CA ASN A 192 11.72 -2.84 7.54
C ASN A 192 12.32 -1.47 7.14
N GLY A 193 13.56 -1.22 7.55
CA GLY A 193 14.29 -0.02 7.18
C GLY A 193 13.79 1.27 7.86
N VAL A 194 13.00 1.20 8.95
CA VAL A 194 12.37 2.39 9.53
C VAL A 194 12.11 2.25 11.04
N LEU A 195 12.27 3.35 11.79
CA LEU A 195 11.83 3.48 13.18
C LEU A 195 10.81 4.63 13.30
N ARG A 196 9.87 4.49 14.25
CA ARG A 196 8.95 5.57 14.63
C ARG A 196 9.45 6.28 15.88
N ASN A 197 9.53 7.60 15.83
CA ASN A 197 9.83 8.47 16.96
C ASN A 197 8.83 9.64 17.02
N SER A 198 8.99 10.56 17.98
CA SER A 198 8.08 11.71 18.15
C SER A 198 8.07 12.66 16.95
N GLY A 199 9.11 12.66 16.12
CA GLY A 199 9.21 13.43 14.88
C GLY A 199 8.69 12.70 13.64
N GLY A 200 8.14 11.49 13.80
CA GLY A 200 7.63 10.66 12.72
C GLY A 200 8.56 9.50 12.37
N LEU A 201 8.60 9.14 11.09
CA LEU A 201 9.41 8.03 10.57
C LEU A 201 10.85 8.44 10.27
N THR A 202 11.80 7.63 10.74
CA THR A 202 13.24 7.75 10.45
C THR A 202 13.73 6.49 9.77
N THR A 203 14.29 6.65 8.57
CA THR A 203 14.92 5.54 7.84
C THR A 203 16.15 5.06 8.60
N VAL A 204 16.23 3.75 8.83
CA VAL A 204 17.39 3.07 9.40
C VAL A 204 17.71 1.86 8.54
N THR A 205 18.94 1.37 8.53
CA THR A 205 19.33 0.21 7.69
C THR A 205 18.83 0.32 6.23
N PRO A 206 19.22 1.36 5.48
CA PRO A 206 18.71 1.56 4.11
C PRO A 206 18.96 0.33 3.22
N GLY A 207 18.02 0.04 2.32
CA GLY A 207 18.02 -1.17 1.50
C GLY A 207 17.16 -2.31 2.07
N CYS A 208 16.88 -2.31 3.38
CA CYS A 208 16.10 -3.37 4.06
C CYS A 208 14.58 -3.30 3.90
N ILE A 209 14.03 -2.31 3.19
CA ILE A 209 12.58 -2.10 3.14
C ILE A 209 11.84 -3.34 2.59
N MET A 210 10.78 -3.76 3.30
CA MET A 210 9.92 -4.87 2.89
C MET A 210 8.49 -4.44 2.61
N HIS A 211 7.94 -3.57 3.45
CA HIS A 211 6.54 -3.14 3.35
C HIS A 211 6.36 -1.67 3.72
N LEU A 212 5.24 -1.10 3.29
CA LEU A 212 4.80 0.27 3.55
C LEU A 212 4.73 0.55 5.06
N ALA A 213 5.04 1.78 5.46
CA ALA A 213 5.09 2.22 6.85
C ALA A 213 4.38 3.56 7.05
N GLN A 214 4.20 4.33 5.98
CA GLN A 214 3.47 5.59 6.03
C GLN A 214 2.02 5.28 6.49
N PRO A 215 1.49 5.94 7.54
CA PRO A 215 0.22 5.55 8.18
C PRO A 215 -1.04 5.62 7.32
N ASN A 216 -1.02 6.38 6.22
CA ASN A 216 -2.11 6.48 5.26
C ASN A 216 -2.03 5.40 4.18
N ASN A 217 -0.92 4.67 4.07
CA ASN A 217 -0.70 3.64 3.06
C ASN A 217 -1.11 2.23 3.56
N THR A 218 -2.35 2.09 4.02
CA THR A 218 -2.88 0.80 4.52
C THR A 218 -3.85 0.18 3.52
N LEU A 219 -3.89 -1.15 3.46
CA LEU A 219 -4.81 -1.89 2.60
C LEU A 219 -6.27 -1.71 3.05
N SER A 220 -6.50 -1.63 4.35
CA SER A 220 -7.83 -1.34 4.91
C SER A 220 -8.34 0.05 4.49
N ALA A 221 -7.48 1.07 4.44
CA ALA A 221 -7.86 2.41 3.94
C ALA A 221 -8.21 2.39 2.45
N GLU A 222 -7.57 1.54 1.66
CA GLU A 222 -7.91 1.40 0.23
C GLU A 222 -9.30 0.80 0.00
N ILE A 223 -9.64 -0.22 0.81
CA ILE A 223 -11.00 -0.79 0.80
C ILE A 223 -12.03 0.26 1.24
N ASP A 224 -11.70 1.07 2.26
CA ASP A 224 -12.52 2.19 2.71
C ASP A 224 -12.77 3.20 1.59
N ILE A 225 -11.72 3.69 0.93
CA ILE A 225 -11.81 4.63 -0.19
C ILE A 225 -12.64 4.01 -1.32
N ALA A 226 -12.40 2.74 -1.65
CA ALA A 226 -13.13 2.07 -2.69
C ALA A 226 -14.62 1.94 -2.37
N ALA A 227 -14.95 1.58 -1.14
CA ALA A 227 -16.33 1.45 -0.67
C ALA A 227 -17.03 2.81 -0.65
N GLN A 228 -16.43 3.81 -0.01
CA GLN A 228 -17.02 5.14 0.15
C GLN A 228 -17.04 5.97 -1.14
N GLY A 229 -16.19 5.64 -2.12
CA GLY A 229 -16.25 6.19 -3.48
C GLY A 229 -17.59 5.87 -4.17
N THR A 230 -18.24 4.76 -3.82
CA THR A 230 -19.55 4.38 -4.37
C THR A 230 -20.69 5.28 -3.89
N VAL A 231 -20.49 6.05 -2.81
CA VAL A 231 -21.53 6.91 -2.24
C VAL A 231 -21.70 8.15 -3.10
N LEU A 232 -22.88 8.29 -3.71
CA LEU A 232 -23.24 9.47 -4.46
C LEU A 232 -23.48 10.63 -3.50
N ARG A 233 -22.80 11.76 -3.73
CA ARG A 233 -22.93 12.96 -2.90
C ARG A 233 -23.61 14.10 -3.64
N LYS A 234 -24.31 14.95 -2.89
CA LYS A 234 -24.88 16.20 -3.37
C LYS A 234 -24.54 17.38 -2.48
N ASP A 235 -24.44 18.56 -3.09
CA ASP A 235 -24.21 19.81 -2.39
C ASP A 235 -25.49 20.31 -1.68
N LYS A 236 -25.40 21.50 -1.05
CA LYS A 236 -26.52 22.11 -0.32
C LYS A 236 -27.69 22.49 -1.23
N GLN A 237 -27.45 22.62 -2.53
CA GLN A 237 -28.45 22.94 -3.54
C GLN A 237 -29.03 21.67 -4.18
N GLY A 238 -28.60 20.49 -3.73
CA GLY A 238 -29.05 19.20 -4.24
C GLY A 238 -28.37 18.77 -5.54
N LYS A 239 -27.35 19.49 -6.01
CA LYS A 239 -26.59 19.14 -7.21
C LYS A 239 -25.58 18.05 -6.89
N ALA A 240 -25.46 17.07 -7.77
CA ALA A 240 -24.46 16.01 -7.65
C ALA A 240 -23.03 16.59 -7.59
N ILE A 241 -22.23 16.07 -6.66
CA ILE A 241 -20.81 16.38 -6.53
C ILE A 241 -20.02 15.38 -7.36
N THR A 242 -19.35 15.86 -8.40
CA THR A 242 -18.54 15.03 -9.31
C THR A 242 -17.11 15.54 -9.47
N ASP A 243 -16.73 16.62 -8.79
CA ASP A 243 -15.34 17.02 -8.73
C ASP A 243 -14.58 16.08 -7.77
N PRO A 244 -13.46 15.47 -8.17
CA PRO A 244 -12.73 14.50 -7.34
C PRO A 244 -12.33 15.03 -5.96
N THR A 245 -11.86 16.28 -5.91
CA THR A 245 -11.36 16.91 -4.68
C THR A 245 -12.53 17.25 -3.75
N VAL A 246 -13.61 17.81 -4.30
CA VAL A 246 -14.82 18.13 -3.54
C VAL A 246 -15.50 16.85 -3.06
N LEU A 247 -15.56 15.82 -3.88
CA LEU A 247 -16.12 14.51 -3.52
C LEU A 247 -15.32 13.87 -2.38
N CYS A 248 -14.00 13.82 -2.48
CA CYS A 248 -13.13 13.27 -1.44
C CYS A 248 -13.33 13.99 -0.10
N ASN A 249 -13.33 15.32 -0.11
CA ASN A 249 -13.59 16.12 1.10
C ASN A 249 -15.02 15.93 1.63
N CYS A 250 -16.01 15.83 0.76
CA CYS A 250 -17.41 15.67 1.14
C CYS A 250 -17.65 14.30 1.77
N SER A 251 -17.23 13.22 1.10
CA SER A 251 -17.41 11.84 1.55
C SER A 251 -16.47 11.44 2.69
N ARG A 252 -15.36 12.16 2.90
CA ARG A 252 -14.41 11.94 3.99
C ARG A 252 -13.77 10.54 3.98
N TYR A 253 -13.48 10.03 2.79
CA TYR A 253 -12.84 8.74 2.63
C TYR A 253 -11.30 8.82 2.56
N GLY A 254 -10.72 10.01 2.45
CA GLY A 254 -9.27 10.15 2.33
C GLY A 254 -8.80 11.61 2.33
N VAL A 255 -7.60 11.82 1.81
CA VAL A 255 -6.90 13.10 1.74
C VAL A 255 -6.94 13.63 0.30
N ALA A 256 -7.82 14.60 0.07
CA ALA A 256 -8.10 15.14 -1.27
C ALA A 256 -6.89 15.79 -1.99
N THR A 257 -5.80 16.06 -1.25
CA THR A 257 -4.57 16.65 -1.80
C THR A 257 -3.55 15.62 -2.31
N ARG A 258 -3.75 14.32 -2.05
CA ARG A 258 -2.94 13.21 -2.61
C ARG A 258 -3.29 12.95 -4.09
N ASN A 259 -2.55 12.04 -4.73
CA ASN A 259 -2.88 11.46 -6.03
C ASN A 259 -3.91 10.34 -5.86
N SER A 260 -3.64 9.36 -4.98
CA SER A 260 -4.45 8.15 -4.79
C SER A 260 -5.93 8.45 -4.53
N ASP A 261 -6.22 9.08 -3.40
CA ASP A 261 -7.55 9.10 -2.80
C ASP A 261 -8.61 9.76 -3.70
N PRO A 262 -8.40 10.98 -4.24
CA PRO A 262 -9.38 11.57 -5.16
C PRO A 262 -9.48 10.80 -6.48
N THR A 263 -8.40 10.15 -6.95
CA THR A 263 -8.40 9.38 -8.21
C THR A 263 -9.24 8.12 -8.07
N ILE A 264 -9.02 7.34 -7.01
CA ILE A 264 -9.77 6.11 -6.72
C ILE A 264 -11.25 6.46 -6.53
N GLY A 265 -11.53 7.45 -5.68
CA GLY A 265 -12.89 7.85 -5.37
C GLY A 265 -13.66 8.36 -6.59
N ASP A 266 -13.04 9.16 -7.46
CA ASP A 266 -13.68 9.65 -8.69
C ASP A 266 -14.00 8.52 -9.68
N GLN A 267 -13.02 7.64 -9.95
CA GLN A 267 -13.23 6.55 -10.90
C GLN A 267 -14.32 5.59 -10.43
N ILE A 268 -14.35 5.27 -9.13
CA ILE A 268 -15.40 4.42 -8.55
C ILE A 268 -16.75 5.14 -8.53
N ASN A 269 -16.78 6.42 -8.18
CA ASN A 269 -18.03 7.18 -8.18
C ASN A 269 -18.63 7.29 -9.58
N SER A 270 -17.78 7.44 -10.60
CA SER A 270 -18.21 7.38 -12.00
C SER A 270 -18.89 6.06 -12.33
N LEU A 271 -18.35 4.92 -11.89
CA LEU A 271 -18.98 3.61 -12.07
C LEU A 271 -20.32 3.52 -11.33
N ALA A 272 -20.38 3.97 -10.06
CA ALA A 272 -21.61 3.95 -9.27
C ALA A 272 -22.73 4.81 -9.89
N ARG A 273 -22.40 6.00 -10.41
CA ARG A 273 -23.35 6.87 -11.11
C ARG A 273 -23.92 6.25 -12.39
N ASN A 274 -23.23 5.27 -12.98
CA ASN A 274 -23.66 4.53 -14.15
C ASN A 274 -24.37 3.21 -13.81
N GLY A 275 -24.86 3.05 -12.58
CA GLY A 275 -25.62 1.86 -12.17
C GLY A 275 -24.76 0.61 -12.03
N MET A 276 -23.50 0.78 -11.61
CA MET A 276 -22.62 -0.34 -11.28
C MET A 276 -22.47 -0.48 -9.77
N ALA A 277 -22.33 -1.71 -9.28
CA ALA A 277 -21.72 -1.97 -7.98
C ALA A 277 -20.26 -2.37 -8.18
N VAL A 278 -19.40 -2.01 -7.23
CA VAL A 278 -17.93 -2.15 -7.34
C VAL A 278 -17.40 -3.00 -6.18
N SER A 279 -16.33 -3.76 -6.44
CA SER A 279 -15.49 -4.37 -5.41
C SER A 279 -14.03 -4.22 -5.82
N VAL A 280 -13.11 -4.38 -4.87
CA VAL A 280 -11.67 -4.47 -5.19
C VAL A 280 -11.38 -5.87 -5.71
N ALA A 281 -10.62 -5.96 -6.80
CA ALA A 281 -10.28 -7.23 -7.44
C ALA A 281 -9.38 -8.09 -6.55
N ASP A 282 -9.55 -9.40 -6.65
CA ASP A 282 -8.67 -10.38 -6.05
C ASP A 282 -7.38 -10.56 -6.90
N PRO A 283 -6.18 -10.64 -6.28
CA PRO A 283 -5.86 -10.39 -4.87
C PRO A 283 -5.89 -8.90 -4.52
N VAL A 284 -6.49 -8.59 -3.36
CA VAL A 284 -6.65 -7.22 -2.87
C VAL A 284 -5.28 -6.65 -2.49
N GLY A 285 -4.91 -5.56 -3.15
CA GLY A 285 -3.62 -4.89 -2.99
C GLY A 285 -3.51 -3.65 -3.85
N VAL A 286 -2.57 -2.76 -3.48
CA VAL A 286 -2.02 -1.74 -4.37
C VAL A 286 -0.69 -2.26 -4.87
N TYR A 287 -0.46 -2.14 -6.17
CA TYR A 287 0.71 -2.69 -6.83
C TYR A 287 1.42 -1.57 -7.58
N MET A 288 2.73 -1.71 -7.77
CA MET A 288 3.38 -1.06 -8.90
C MET A 288 2.90 -1.75 -10.18
N VAL A 289 2.14 -1.01 -10.98
CA VAL A 289 1.45 -1.54 -12.15
C VAL A 289 2.19 -1.24 -13.45
N ASP A 290 3.07 -0.24 -13.43
CA ASP A 290 3.96 0.09 -14.53
C ASP A 290 5.26 0.71 -14.00
N PHE A 291 6.34 0.47 -14.72
CA PHE A 291 7.63 1.13 -14.53
C PHE A 291 8.26 1.39 -15.88
N SER A 292 8.56 2.65 -16.18
CA SER A 292 9.08 3.10 -17.47
C SER A 292 10.54 3.58 -17.34
N PRO A 293 11.55 2.69 -17.26
CA PRO A 293 12.95 3.06 -17.02
C PRO A 293 13.72 3.52 -18.26
N ASP A 294 13.10 3.55 -19.44
CA ASP A 294 13.80 3.64 -20.73
C ASP A 294 14.69 4.88 -20.88
N SER A 295 14.41 5.96 -20.15
CA SER A 295 15.25 7.16 -20.20
C SER A 295 16.52 7.07 -19.35
N PHE A 296 16.61 6.11 -18.43
CA PHE A 296 17.78 5.94 -17.58
C PHE A 296 18.88 5.17 -18.31
N GLN A 297 19.97 5.84 -18.62
CA GLN A 297 21.15 5.26 -19.27
C GLN A 297 22.37 5.32 -18.36
N LEU A 298 23.31 4.39 -18.53
CA LEU A 298 24.53 4.30 -17.74
C LEU A 298 25.68 5.07 -18.40
N ASP A 299 26.33 5.96 -17.65
CA ASP A 299 27.54 6.65 -18.06
C ASP A 299 28.79 5.82 -17.70
N VAL A 300 29.21 4.97 -18.63
CA VAL A 300 30.26 3.98 -18.35
C VAL A 300 31.64 4.62 -18.24
N ASP A 301 31.89 5.72 -18.98
CA ASP A 301 33.21 6.36 -19.04
C ASP A 301 33.34 7.64 -18.22
N GLY A 302 32.25 8.16 -17.67
CA GLY A 302 32.24 9.31 -16.77
C GLY A 302 32.19 10.65 -17.50
N THR A 303 32.01 10.63 -18.82
CA THR A 303 31.99 11.84 -19.64
C THR A 303 30.60 12.43 -19.80
N GLY A 304 29.55 11.66 -19.48
CA GLY A 304 28.16 11.98 -19.74
C GLY A 304 27.76 11.94 -21.23
N ASN A 305 28.69 11.57 -22.13
CA ASN A 305 28.46 11.56 -23.57
C ASN A 305 28.37 10.15 -24.17
N ASN A 306 28.89 9.14 -23.49
CA ASN A 306 28.91 7.75 -23.94
C ASN A 306 27.93 6.91 -23.12
N LEU A 307 26.65 7.23 -23.28
CA LEU A 307 25.57 6.59 -22.55
C LEU A 307 25.18 5.28 -23.20
N VAL A 308 25.02 4.25 -22.38
CA VAL A 308 24.58 2.92 -22.83
C VAL A 308 23.38 2.45 -22.01
N ASP A 309 22.65 1.47 -22.54
CA ASP A 309 21.60 0.83 -21.77
C ASP A 309 22.18 0.19 -20.49
N PRO A 310 21.54 0.36 -19.33
CA PRO A 310 21.99 -0.28 -18.11
C PRO A 310 22.07 -1.80 -18.29
N PRO A 311 23.03 -2.49 -17.65
CA PRO A 311 23.12 -3.94 -17.71
C PRO A 311 21.78 -4.61 -17.38
N LYS A 312 21.55 -5.76 -18.02
CA LYS A 312 20.46 -6.65 -17.61
C LYS A 312 20.57 -6.91 -16.10
N ASP A 313 19.43 -6.93 -15.42
CA ASP A 313 19.31 -7.05 -13.96
C ASP A 313 19.64 -5.77 -13.18
N THR A 314 19.75 -4.60 -13.83
CA THR A 314 19.79 -3.31 -13.12
C THR A 314 18.47 -3.01 -12.41
N PHE A 315 17.35 -3.29 -13.07
CA PHE A 315 16.00 -3.13 -12.55
C PHE A 315 15.38 -4.51 -12.34
N THR A 316 15.22 -4.94 -11.08
CA THR A 316 14.77 -6.28 -10.75
C THR A 316 13.51 -6.29 -9.91
N TRP A 317 12.49 -7.00 -10.38
CA TRP A 317 11.30 -7.30 -9.59
C TRP A 317 11.60 -8.50 -8.70
N VAL A 318 11.89 -8.21 -7.43
CA VAL A 318 12.25 -9.25 -6.46
C VAL A 318 11.03 -9.85 -5.76
N ARG A 319 9.88 -9.16 -5.83
CA ARG A 319 8.56 -9.69 -5.45
C ARG A 319 7.48 -9.16 -6.39
N GLY A 320 6.53 -10.03 -6.71
CA GLY A 320 5.44 -9.73 -7.65
C GLY A 320 5.89 -9.70 -9.12
N ASP A 321 4.96 -9.36 -10.02
CA ASP A 321 5.17 -9.34 -11.46
C ASP A 321 4.50 -8.11 -12.08
N VAL A 322 5.31 -7.13 -12.49
CA VAL A 322 4.79 -5.90 -13.12
C VAL A 322 4.14 -6.16 -14.47
N SER A 323 4.54 -7.22 -15.20
CA SER A 323 3.92 -7.57 -16.49
C SER A 323 2.46 -8.01 -16.34
N LYS A 324 2.06 -8.33 -15.10
CA LYS A 324 0.70 -8.67 -14.68
C LYS A 324 0.01 -7.54 -13.93
N HIS A 325 0.63 -6.35 -13.85
CA HIS A 325 0.22 -5.25 -12.97
C HIS A 325 0.20 -5.63 -11.48
N GLN A 326 1.11 -6.51 -11.07
CA GLN A 326 1.22 -7.03 -9.70
C GLN A 326 2.66 -6.86 -9.15
N GLY A 327 3.38 -5.79 -9.52
CA GLY A 327 4.71 -5.52 -9.01
C GLY A 327 4.66 -5.14 -7.53
N LEU A 328 5.35 -5.87 -6.66
CA LEU A 328 5.32 -5.64 -5.21
C LEU A 328 6.60 -4.98 -4.70
N ARG A 329 7.75 -5.41 -5.21
CA ARG A 329 9.06 -4.91 -4.78
C ARG A 329 10.04 -4.82 -5.95
N LEU A 330 10.50 -3.60 -6.22
CA LEU A 330 11.48 -3.28 -7.25
C LEU A 330 12.82 -2.96 -6.57
N HIS A 331 13.89 -3.61 -7.01
CA HIS A 331 15.24 -3.35 -6.58
C HIS A 331 16.07 -2.82 -7.76
N VAL A 332 16.69 -1.66 -7.55
CA VAL A 332 17.53 -0.96 -8.52
C VAL A 332 18.96 -0.98 -8.01
N GLU A 333 19.85 -1.70 -8.69
CA GLU A 333 21.27 -1.80 -8.35
C GLU A 333 22.05 -2.10 -9.63
N ILE A 334 23.19 -1.44 -9.85
CA ILE A 334 24.09 -1.82 -10.96
C ILE A 334 24.76 -3.15 -10.60
N PRO A 335 24.68 -4.19 -11.45
CA PRO A 335 25.23 -5.50 -11.12
C PRO A 335 26.69 -5.48 -10.68
N LYS A 336 27.01 -6.31 -9.68
CA LYS A 336 28.39 -6.49 -9.20
C LYS A 336 29.29 -6.95 -10.35
N GLY A 337 30.44 -6.31 -10.51
CA GLY A 337 31.39 -6.55 -11.58
C GLY A 337 31.22 -5.64 -12.81
N THR A 338 30.20 -4.78 -12.85
CA THR A 338 30.09 -3.74 -13.88
C THR A 338 31.11 -2.64 -13.62
N MET A 339 32.27 -2.75 -14.26
CA MET A 339 33.39 -1.81 -14.08
C MET A 339 33.33 -0.65 -15.06
N GLY A 340 33.63 0.55 -14.57
CA GLY A 340 33.77 1.74 -15.40
C GLY A 340 34.98 1.71 -16.31
N THR A 341 34.94 2.55 -17.34
CA THR A 341 36.03 2.82 -18.28
C THR A 341 36.37 4.32 -18.26
N GLY A 342 37.31 4.80 -19.07
CA GLY A 342 37.62 6.24 -19.15
C GLY A 342 37.94 6.87 -17.79
N ASP A 343 37.25 7.96 -17.45
CA ASP A 343 37.39 8.67 -16.17
C ASP A 343 36.86 7.83 -14.99
N ASN A 344 36.04 6.83 -15.28
CA ASN A 344 35.54 5.83 -14.33
C ASN A 344 36.39 4.54 -14.30
N ALA A 345 37.55 4.49 -14.96
CA ALA A 345 38.30 3.25 -15.11
C ALA A 345 38.63 2.56 -13.78
N GLY A 346 38.29 1.28 -13.68
CA GLY A 346 38.68 0.44 -12.55
C GLY A 346 37.81 0.56 -11.29
N ARG A 347 36.72 1.32 -11.33
CA ARG A 347 35.72 1.37 -10.25
C ARG A 347 34.46 0.56 -10.58
N GLN A 348 33.82 -0.01 -9.56
CA GLN A 348 32.46 -0.55 -9.68
C GLN A 348 31.51 0.63 -9.96
N LEU A 349 30.71 0.52 -11.00
CA LEU A 349 29.65 1.50 -11.27
C LEU A 349 28.47 1.28 -10.32
N THR A 350 27.77 2.36 -10.02
CA THR A 350 26.68 2.45 -9.05
C THR A 350 25.47 3.12 -9.71
N VAL A 351 24.32 3.14 -9.03
CA VAL A 351 23.12 3.82 -9.53
C VAL A 351 23.38 5.31 -9.75
N SER A 352 24.31 5.93 -9.01
CA SER A 352 24.67 7.34 -9.23
C SER A 352 25.35 7.64 -10.57
N ASP A 353 25.77 6.61 -11.30
CA ASP A 353 26.35 6.74 -12.64
C ASP A 353 25.30 6.69 -13.75
N MET A 354 24.03 6.52 -13.37
CA MET A 354 22.92 6.59 -14.30
C MET A 354 22.51 8.04 -14.54
N ILE A 355 22.15 8.35 -15.78
CA ILE A 355 21.60 9.63 -16.22
C ILE A 355 20.18 9.39 -16.69
N ASP A 356 19.24 10.21 -16.23
CA ASP A 356 17.93 10.35 -16.85
C ASP A 356 18.04 11.27 -18.07
N THR A 357 17.95 10.68 -19.27
CA THR A 357 18.10 11.41 -20.53
C THR A 357 16.97 12.41 -20.81
N ASN A 358 15.80 12.28 -20.15
CA ASN A 358 14.70 13.22 -20.31
C ASN A 358 15.00 14.60 -19.72
N ASN A 359 15.85 14.67 -18.69
CA ASN A 359 16.23 15.92 -18.01
C ASN A 359 17.74 16.13 -17.92
N SER A 360 18.53 15.21 -18.46
CA SER A 360 20.01 15.21 -18.46
C SER A 360 20.61 15.29 -17.05
N GLN A 361 19.95 14.70 -16.05
CA GLN A 361 20.44 14.68 -14.67
C GLN A 361 20.90 13.30 -14.26
N TYR A 362 22.07 13.23 -13.63
CA TYR A 362 22.51 12.04 -12.91
C TYR A 362 21.54 11.68 -11.79
N VAL A 363 21.43 10.40 -11.49
CA VAL A 363 20.64 9.90 -10.37
C VAL A 363 21.33 10.24 -9.04
N LYS A 364 20.74 11.19 -8.31
CA LYS A 364 21.20 11.64 -6.99
C LYS A 364 20.21 11.30 -5.88
N TYR A 365 19.00 10.89 -6.26
CA TYR A 365 17.90 10.57 -5.37
C TYR A 365 17.14 9.35 -5.88
N GLY A 366 16.67 8.49 -4.97
CA GLY A 366 15.78 7.39 -5.31
C GLY A 366 14.45 7.88 -5.88
N ALA A 367 13.98 9.02 -5.39
CA ALA A 367 12.76 9.67 -5.83
C ALA A 367 12.71 9.99 -7.34
N GLN A 368 13.84 10.03 -8.04
CA GLN A 368 13.87 10.18 -9.50
C GLN A 368 13.17 9.01 -10.20
N PHE A 369 13.32 7.77 -9.70
CA PHE A 369 12.61 6.62 -10.28
C PHE A 369 11.11 6.65 -9.99
N ALA A 370 10.68 7.26 -8.87
CA ALA A 370 9.27 7.35 -8.50
C ALA A 370 8.44 8.19 -9.49
N ASP A 371 9.08 9.06 -10.29
CA ASP A 371 8.43 9.77 -11.40
C ASP A 371 8.07 8.87 -12.59
N TYR A 372 8.60 7.66 -12.61
CA TYR A 372 8.43 6.67 -13.69
C TYR A 372 7.72 5.40 -13.22
N ILE A 373 7.28 5.36 -11.97
CA ILE A 373 6.51 4.25 -11.40
C ILE A 373 5.05 4.69 -11.30
N HIS A 374 4.15 3.91 -11.90
CA HIS A 374 2.73 4.01 -11.60
C HIS A 374 2.35 2.92 -10.61
N VAL A 375 1.60 3.33 -9.59
CA VAL A 375 0.90 2.40 -8.70
C VAL A 375 -0.57 2.35 -9.04
N GLY A 376 -1.25 1.29 -8.61
CA GLY A 376 -2.68 1.17 -8.80
C GLY A 376 -3.28 -0.07 -8.19
N LEU A 377 -4.60 -0.09 -8.18
CA LEU A 377 -5.43 -1.22 -7.82
C LEU A 377 -6.42 -1.53 -8.94
N SER A 378 -6.95 -2.74 -8.95
CA SER A 378 -7.98 -3.14 -9.90
C SER A 378 -9.33 -3.27 -9.22
N GLY A 379 -10.38 -2.76 -9.86
CA GLY A 379 -11.77 -2.96 -9.44
C GLY A 379 -12.50 -3.97 -10.32
N VAL A 380 -13.48 -4.68 -9.76
CA VAL A 380 -14.45 -5.50 -10.50
C VAL A 380 -15.84 -4.94 -10.30
N VAL A 381 -16.73 -5.15 -11.28
CA VAL A 381 -18.07 -4.57 -11.27
C VAL A 381 -19.18 -5.59 -11.46
N MET A 382 -20.35 -5.25 -10.93
CA MET A 382 -21.64 -5.75 -11.37
C MET A 382 -22.38 -4.63 -12.09
N GLU A 383 -22.94 -4.93 -13.26
CA GLU A 383 -23.69 -3.97 -14.07
C GLU A 383 -25.18 -3.97 -13.71
N ASN A 384 -25.88 -2.90 -14.07
CA ASN A 384 -27.34 -2.76 -13.94
C ASN A 384 -27.86 -2.90 -12.51
N VAL A 385 -27.07 -2.46 -11.52
CA VAL A 385 -27.48 -2.34 -10.13
C VAL A 385 -28.23 -1.01 -9.93
N PRO A 386 -29.31 -0.97 -9.13
CA PRO A 386 -30.01 0.28 -8.83
C PRO A 386 -29.06 1.37 -8.33
N ILE A 387 -29.17 2.55 -8.94
CA ILE A 387 -28.40 3.73 -8.53
C ILE A 387 -28.92 4.20 -7.17
N SER A 388 -28.02 4.38 -6.21
CA SER A 388 -28.34 4.85 -4.88
C SER A 388 -28.74 6.33 -4.87
N ASP A 389 -29.60 6.72 -3.94
CA ASP A 389 -29.92 8.14 -3.74
C ASP A 389 -28.68 8.94 -3.36
N ALA A 390 -28.51 10.11 -3.97
CA ALA A 390 -27.43 11.02 -3.60
C ALA A 390 -27.65 11.59 -2.19
N LEU A 391 -26.65 11.40 -1.32
CA LEU A 391 -26.64 11.83 0.07
C LEU A 391 -25.95 13.19 0.24
N PRO A 392 -26.36 14.04 1.19
CA PRO A 392 -25.59 15.23 1.54
C PRO A 392 -24.21 14.85 2.11
N CYS A 393 -23.29 15.82 2.17
CA CYS A 393 -22.01 15.61 2.85
C CYS A 393 -22.21 15.37 4.36
N PRO A 394 -21.67 14.29 4.95
CA PRO A 394 -21.82 13.98 6.38
C PRO A 394 -21.39 15.12 7.31
N CYS A 395 -20.37 15.89 6.91
CA CYS A 395 -19.84 17.01 7.68
C CYS A 395 -20.32 18.39 7.20
N ALA A 396 -21.46 18.47 6.52
CA ALA A 396 -21.98 19.75 6.03
C ALA A 396 -22.12 20.79 7.17
N GLY A 397 -21.45 21.94 7.02
CA GLY A 397 -21.48 23.02 8.03
C GLY A 397 -20.32 23.00 9.03
N VAL A 398 -19.48 21.97 9.02
CA VAL A 398 -18.20 21.96 9.76
C VAL A 398 -17.11 22.52 8.86
N LYS A 399 -16.30 23.47 9.36
CA LYS A 399 -15.11 23.93 8.60
C LYS A 399 -14.19 22.73 8.40
N ALA A 400 -13.70 22.52 7.19
CA ALA A 400 -12.63 21.55 6.97
C ALA A 400 -11.42 21.98 7.79
N GLU A 401 -11.01 21.17 8.76
CA GLU A 401 -9.65 21.29 9.29
C GLU A 401 -8.70 21.01 8.14
N ALA A 402 -7.62 21.80 8.06
CA ALA A 402 -6.52 21.46 7.16
C ALA A 402 -6.10 20.03 7.48
N ALA A 403 -5.76 19.24 6.46
CA ALA A 403 -5.19 17.91 6.63
C ALA A 403 -3.86 18.04 7.39
N ALA A 404 -3.92 18.18 8.71
CA ALA A 404 -2.84 17.76 9.57
C ALA A 404 -2.69 16.26 9.32
N ALA A 405 -1.45 15.79 9.31
CA ALA A 405 -1.16 14.37 9.44
C ALA A 405 -1.71 13.90 10.80
N THR A 406 -3.02 13.75 10.91
CA THR A 406 -3.68 13.25 12.10
C THR A 406 -3.35 11.79 12.19
N GLU A 407 -2.67 11.43 13.27
CA GLU A 407 -2.41 10.05 13.66
C GLU A 407 -3.67 9.22 13.45
N PHE A 408 -3.56 8.20 12.60
CA PHE A 408 -4.56 7.15 12.54
C PHE A 408 -4.66 6.57 13.95
N SER A 409 -5.72 6.92 14.66
CA SER A 409 -6.04 6.34 15.95
C SER A 409 -6.08 4.83 15.78
N ALA A 410 -5.42 4.11 16.69
CA ALA A 410 -5.37 2.66 16.77
C ALA A 410 -6.75 1.96 16.90
N ALA A 411 -7.86 2.66 16.67
CA ALA A 411 -9.20 2.10 16.65
C ALA A 411 -9.40 1.07 15.53
N SER A 412 -8.94 1.33 14.28
CA SER A 412 -9.04 0.33 13.21
C SER A 412 -8.08 -0.86 13.41
N ALA A 413 -6.90 -0.63 14.01
CA ALA A 413 -5.98 -1.71 14.41
C ALA A 413 -6.53 -2.57 15.56
N ARG A 414 -7.34 -1.98 16.47
CA ARG A 414 -7.99 -2.72 17.58
C ARG A 414 -9.10 -3.65 17.11
N VAL A 415 -9.78 -3.34 16.01
CA VAL A 415 -10.82 -4.22 15.45
C VAL A 415 -10.20 -5.50 14.91
N GLY A 416 -9.07 -5.41 14.17
CA GLY A 416 -8.30 -6.60 13.76
C GLY A 416 -7.93 -7.48 14.94
N SER A 417 -7.36 -6.89 16.00
CA SER A 417 -6.94 -7.64 17.20
C SER A 417 -8.09 -8.32 17.98
N LYS A 418 -9.31 -7.75 17.96
CA LYS A 418 -10.48 -8.36 18.60
C LYS A 418 -11.10 -9.49 17.78
N VAL A 419 -11.18 -9.36 16.45
CA VAL A 419 -11.77 -10.38 15.56
C VAL A 419 -10.93 -11.66 15.57
N PHE A 420 -9.60 -11.53 15.61
CA PHE A 420 -8.70 -12.70 15.74
C PHE A 420 -8.77 -13.39 17.12
N ALA A 421 -9.01 -12.64 18.20
CA ALA A 421 -9.18 -13.23 19.54
C ALA A 421 -10.48 -14.07 19.65
N SER A 422 -11.54 -13.72 18.92
CA SER A 422 -12.79 -14.49 18.90
C SER A 422 -12.72 -15.78 18.08
N MET A 423 -11.86 -15.86 17.06
CA MET A 423 -11.68 -17.10 16.28
C MET A 423 -10.87 -18.16 17.03
N ALA A 424 -9.92 -17.76 17.89
CA ALA A 424 -9.14 -18.68 18.72
C ALA A 424 -9.95 -19.32 19.89
N LEU A 425 -11.16 -18.82 20.17
CA LEU A 425 -12.02 -19.32 21.27
C LEU A 425 -13.17 -20.22 20.78
N ALA A 426 -13.30 -20.45 19.46
CA ALA A 426 -14.39 -21.24 18.90
C ALA A 426 -14.10 -22.75 18.80
N ASP A 427 -12.87 -23.20 19.08
CA ASP A 427 -12.57 -24.63 19.20
C ASP A 427 -12.54 -25.06 20.68
N GLY A 428 -13.68 -25.61 21.09
CA GLY A 428 -13.84 -26.28 22.37
C GLY A 428 -12.93 -27.51 22.46
N SER A 429 -11.78 -27.36 23.09
CA SER A 429 -11.17 -28.43 23.86
C SER A 429 -10.65 -27.88 25.19
N SER A 430 -11.42 -28.18 26.24
CA SER A 430 -11.06 -27.89 27.62
C SER A 430 -9.82 -28.67 28.01
N ASN A 431 -8.70 -27.97 28.24
CA ASN A 431 -7.67 -28.47 29.15
C ASN A 431 -7.26 -27.32 30.08
N GLN A 432 -7.84 -27.35 31.28
CA GLN A 432 -7.46 -26.51 32.39
C GLN A 432 -6.00 -26.80 32.78
N ILE A 433 -5.12 -25.84 32.56
CA ILE A 433 -3.80 -25.81 33.20
C ILE A 433 -3.97 -25.04 34.51
N HIS A 434 -3.91 -25.76 35.63
CA HIS A 434 -3.91 -25.19 36.97
C HIS A 434 -2.70 -24.28 37.21
N PHE A 435 -2.94 -22.97 37.28
CA PHE A 435 -2.00 -22.03 37.87
C PHE A 435 -2.09 -22.11 39.41
N ARG A 436 -1.06 -22.68 40.04
CA ARG A 436 -0.82 -22.51 41.48
C ARG A 436 -0.22 -21.13 41.72
N THR A 437 -1.02 -20.26 42.33
CA THR A 437 -0.58 -19.04 43.00
C THR A 437 0.33 -19.38 44.18
N ARG A 438 1.52 -18.76 44.26
CA ARG A 438 2.23 -18.55 45.53
C ARG A 438 2.35 -17.06 45.78
N THR A 439 1.65 -16.61 46.81
CA THR A 439 1.80 -15.32 47.47
C THR A 439 2.81 -15.44 48.63
N HIS A 440 3.61 -14.39 48.78
CA HIS A 440 4.31 -13.88 49.97
C HIS A 440 5.04 -14.84 50.92
N GLN A 441 6.37 -14.67 50.98
CA GLN A 441 7.06 -13.99 52.08
C GLN A 441 8.28 -13.25 51.55
#